data_AF-A0A165S5Y4-F1
#
_entry.id   AF-A0A165S5Y4-F1
#
_cell.length_a   1.000
_cell.length_b   1.000
_cell.length_c   1.000
_cell.angle_alpha   90.00
_cell.angle_beta   90.00
_cell.angle_gamma   90.00
#
_symmetry.space_group_name_H-M   'P 1'
#
loop_
_entity.id
_entity.type
_entity.pdbx_description
1 polymer ?
#
loop_
_entity_poly.entity_id
_entity_poly.type
_entity_poly.pdbx_seq_one_letter_code
_entity_poly.pdbx_strand_id
1 'polypeptide(L)'
;MSDGGPSPSHDEIAAAIERRVKAEREAAQANAALKAQREYEETRDKRQEFRRLIDPGILRPNARELAIESLLTLKTLAENIVAHPNEDKFKKFKPTNSKIKRVLVDPKGTLEYAVAMGFRPEVVDFQPYYIFNGRHVRDLEIGLAIIHETLERELVKNEREERAKREAKEAEENAKDKLKRQYIDDRRSTALRSERERELREARAVAAARRASQPPDAQPPQPNSPLPAAHRARRSTRTQPMSGTGRTLDGRVVTDVDDADGETPPPYHPRDGDAVEVGNDSEEDE
;
A
#
# COMPACT_ATOMS: atom_id res chain seq x y z
N MET A 1 45.67 37.67 63.84
CA MET A 1 45.99 37.30 62.45
C MET A 1 44.68 37.02 61.77
N SER A 2 44.17 38.01 61.03
CA SER A 2 42.86 37.96 60.40
C SER A 2 43.02 37.30 59.03
N ASP A 3 42.62 36.04 58.93
CA ASP A 3 42.73 35.26 57.70
C ASP A 3 41.58 35.64 56.77
N GLY A 4 41.82 36.68 55.96
CA GLY A 4 40.88 37.14 54.93
C GLY A 4 40.97 36.26 53.71
N GLY A 5 40.28 35.10 53.75
CA GLY A 5 40.17 34.21 52.60
C GLY A 5 39.57 34.94 51.37
N PRO A 6 40.05 34.63 50.15
CA PRO A 6 39.56 35.28 48.94
C PRO A 6 38.06 35.03 48.77
N SER A 7 37.29 36.12 48.68
CA SER A 7 35.87 36.06 48.37
C SER A 7 35.68 35.43 46.97
N PRO A 8 34.78 34.44 46.80
CA PRO A 8 34.54 33.82 45.51
C PRO A 8 34.11 34.87 44.49
N SER A 9 34.65 34.77 43.27
CA SER A 9 34.32 35.70 42.19
C SER A 9 32.85 35.51 41.76
N HIS A 10 32.23 36.59 41.29
CA HIS A 10 30.83 36.55 40.84
C HIS A 10 30.59 35.49 39.75
N ASP A 11 31.60 35.24 38.90
CA ASP A 11 31.55 34.25 37.83
C ASP A 11 31.59 32.80 38.35
N GLU A 12 32.35 32.54 39.43
CA GLU A 12 32.36 31.23 40.09
C GLU A 12 31.02 30.93 40.77
N ILE A 13 30.40 31.95 41.37
CA ILE A 13 29.07 31.84 41.97
C ILE A 13 28.01 31.58 40.88
N ALA A 14 28.06 32.30 39.76
CA ALA A 14 27.16 32.09 38.63
C ALA A 14 27.30 30.67 38.03
N ALA A 15 28.52 30.21 37.79
CA ALA A 15 28.79 28.87 37.27
C ALA A 15 28.34 27.76 38.23
N ALA A 16 28.49 27.95 39.55
CA ALA A 16 28.01 27.01 40.55
C ALA A 16 26.46 26.93 40.58
N ILE A 17 25.77 28.07 40.41
CA ILE A 17 24.31 28.13 40.31
C ILE A 17 23.83 27.41 39.05
N GLU A 18 24.45 27.65 37.89
CA GLU A 18 24.09 26.99 36.63
C GLU A 18 24.23 25.46 36.71
N ARG A 19 25.32 24.96 37.30
CA ARG A 19 25.51 23.52 37.52
C ARG A 19 24.42 22.92 38.40
N ARG A 20 24.01 23.64 39.45
CA ARG A 20 22.94 23.19 40.35
C ARG A 20 21.58 23.14 39.64
N VAL A 21 21.24 24.18 38.88
CA VAL A 21 19.99 24.24 38.11
C VAL A 21 19.97 23.14 37.03
N LYS A 22 21.09 22.89 36.36
CA LYS A 22 21.20 21.82 35.37
C LYS A 22 21.03 20.44 36.00
N ALA A 23 21.72 20.16 37.10
CA ALA A 23 21.59 18.90 37.82
C ALA A 23 20.15 18.67 38.34
N GLU A 24 19.49 19.71 38.82
CA GLU A 24 18.08 19.63 39.27
C GLU A 24 17.13 19.34 38.10
N ARG A 25 17.34 19.96 36.93
CA ARG A 25 16.56 19.66 35.72
C ARG A 25 16.76 18.23 35.24
N GLU A 26 18.00 17.76 35.21
CA GLU A 26 18.32 16.38 34.80
C GLU A 26 17.72 15.37 35.79
N ALA A 27 17.81 15.61 37.09
CA ALA A 27 17.18 14.77 38.11
C ALA A 27 15.65 14.76 38.00
N ALA A 28 15.02 15.92 37.74
CA ALA A 28 13.58 16.01 37.53
C ALA A 28 13.13 15.26 36.28
N GLN A 29 13.89 15.35 35.19
CA GLN A 29 13.62 14.61 33.95
C GLN A 29 13.76 13.10 34.14
N ALA A 30 14.83 12.66 34.83
CA ALA A 30 15.03 11.23 35.12
C ALA A 30 13.90 10.66 35.99
N ASN A 31 13.48 11.39 37.01
CA ASN A 31 12.35 10.98 37.87
C ASN A 31 11.02 10.93 37.09
N ALA A 32 10.77 11.90 36.21
CA ALA A 32 9.59 11.90 35.35
C ALA A 32 9.59 10.71 34.37
N ALA A 33 10.74 10.39 33.77
CA ALA A 33 10.89 9.25 32.88
C ALA A 33 10.67 7.92 33.62
N LEU A 34 11.23 7.76 34.83
CA LEU A 34 11.03 6.57 35.66
C LEU A 34 9.56 6.39 36.06
N LYS A 35 8.88 7.50 36.42
CA LYS A 35 7.44 7.47 36.74
C LYS A 35 6.62 7.04 35.51
N ALA A 36 6.90 7.61 34.34
CA ALA A 36 6.23 7.23 33.10
C ALA A 36 6.46 5.76 32.71
N GLN A 37 7.67 5.23 32.93
CA GLN A 37 7.96 3.82 32.72
C GLN A 37 7.13 2.91 33.63
N ARG A 38 7.04 3.23 34.92
CA ARG A 38 6.22 2.46 35.88
C ARG A 38 4.74 2.49 35.51
N GLU A 39 4.21 3.65 35.17
CA GLU A 39 2.82 3.79 34.70
C GLU A 39 2.57 3.00 33.40
N TYR A 40 3.56 2.98 32.50
CA TYR A 40 3.48 2.17 31.28
C TYR A 40 3.47 0.67 31.58
N GLU A 41 4.32 0.20 32.50
CA GLU A 41 4.37 -1.20 32.92
C GLU A 41 3.06 -1.63 33.60
N GLU A 42 2.50 -0.80 34.50
CA GLU A 42 1.21 -1.05 35.14
C GLU A 42 0.06 -1.16 34.13
N THR A 43 0.11 -0.36 33.06
CA THR A 43 -0.95 -0.34 32.04
C THR A 43 -0.69 -1.30 30.88
N ARG A 44 0.46 -1.99 30.84
CA ARG A 44 0.89 -2.83 29.73
C ARG A 44 -0.10 -3.96 29.45
N ASP A 45 -0.51 -4.67 30.49
CA ASP A 45 -1.43 -5.81 30.35
C ASP A 45 -2.80 -5.36 29.84
N LYS A 46 -3.30 -4.23 30.37
CA LYS A 46 -4.56 -3.62 29.91
C LYS A 46 -4.50 -3.12 28.48
N ARG A 47 -3.41 -2.45 28.10
CA ARG A 47 -3.16 -2.05 26.70
C ARG A 47 -3.17 -3.26 25.77
N GLN A 48 -2.54 -4.37 26.17
CA GLN A 48 -2.52 -5.60 25.39
C GLN A 48 -3.91 -6.24 25.28
N GLU A 49 -4.70 -6.21 26.35
CA GLU A 49 -6.10 -6.64 26.37
C GLU A 49 -6.93 -5.83 25.37
N PHE A 50 -6.86 -4.49 25.42
CA PHE A 50 -7.57 -3.63 24.46
C PHE A 50 -7.13 -3.86 23.02
N ARG A 51 -5.83 -4.04 22.73
CA ARG A 51 -5.35 -4.38 21.39
C ARG A 51 -5.93 -5.71 20.89
N ARG A 52 -6.07 -6.71 21.76
CA ARG A 52 -6.73 -7.98 21.42
C ARG A 52 -8.22 -7.80 21.17
N LEU A 53 -8.89 -6.85 21.82
CA LEU A 53 -10.29 -6.58 21.51
C LEU A 53 -10.44 -5.86 20.16
N ILE A 54 -9.48 -5.03 19.76
CA ILE A 54 -9.53 -4.33 18.47
C ILE A 54 -9.13 -5.23 17.31
N ASP A 55 -7.91 -5.78 17.30
CA ASP A 55 -7.34 -6.40 16.10
C ASP A 55 -8.10 -7.69 15.71
N PRO A 56 -8.12 -8.75 16.54
CA PRO A 56 -8.91 -9.94 16.23
C PRO A 56 -10.41 -9.78 16.56
N GLY A 57 -10.79 -8.85 17.45
CA GLY A 57 -12.18 -8.70 17.89
C GLY A 57 -13.05 -7.77 17.04
N ILE A 58 -12.52 -6.67 16.51
CA ILE A 58 -13.27 -5.67 15.73
C ILE A 58 -12.80 -5.61 14.27
N LEU A 59 -11.50 -5.45 14.02
CA LEU A 59 -10.99 -5.21 12.67
C LEU A 59 -11.07 -6.44 11.76
N ARG A 60 -10.81 -7.64 12.31
CA ARG A 60 -10.82 -8.88 11.52
C ARG A 60 -12.22 -9.38 11.12
N PRO A 61 -13.24 -9.41 12.01
CA PRO A 61 -14.54 -9.98 11.67
C PRO A 61 -15.49 -9.03 10.96
N ASN A 62 -15.21 -7.72 10.90
CA ASN A 62 -16.09 -6.72 10.31
C ASN A 62 -15.48 -6.12 9.04
N ALA A 63 -16.32 -5.52 8.19
CA ALA A 63 -15.83 -4.71 7.08
C ALA A 63 -14.99 -3.54 7.61
N ARG A 64 -13.88 -3.24 6.95
CA ARG A 64 -12.88 -2.27 7.42
C ARG A 64 -13.49 -0.88 7.67
N GLU A 65 -14.32 -0.40 6.75
CA GLU A 65 -15.00 0.89 6.86
C GLU A 65 -15.91 0.94 8.10
N LEU A 66 -16.69 -0.12 8.32
CA LEU A 66 -17.58 -0.24 9.47
C LEU A 66 -16.78 -0.28 10.78
N ALA A 67 -15.69 -1.05 10.82
CA ALA A 67 -14.81 -1.13 11.99
C ALA A 67 -14.19 0.24 12.34
N ILE A 68 -13.74 1.01 11.33
CA ILE A 68 -13.22 2.36 11.53
C ILE A 68 -14.33 3.29 12.05
N GLU A 69 -15.54 3.23 11.48
CA GLU A 69 -16.69 4.01 11.96
C GLU A 69 -17.05 3.67 13.43
N SER A 70 -16.97 2.39 13.80
CA SER A 70 -17.13 1.90 15.17
C SER A 70 -16.11 2.48 16.12
N LEU A 71 -14.83 2.40 15.78
CA LEU A 71 -13.74 2.94 16.59
C LEU A 71 -13.84 4.47 16.74
N LEU A 72 -14.23 5.18 15.70
CA LEU A 72 -14.49 6.63 15.77
C LEU A 72 -15.65 6.97 16.72
N THR A 73 -16.72 6.17 16.69
CA THR A 73 -17.87 6.39 17.59
C THR A 73 -17.48 6.10 19.05
N LEU A 74 -16.72 5.03 19.30
CA LEU A 74 -16.19 4.72 20.63
C LEU A 74 -15.25 5.82 21.13
N LYS A 75 -14.37 6.33 20.27
CA LYS A 75 -13.50 7.47 20.54
C LYS A 75 -14.30 8.69 20.99
N THR A 76 -15.32 9.09 20.22
CA THR A 76 -16.16 10.25 20.56
C THR A 76 -16.88 10.06 21.90
N LEU A 77 -17.39 8.87 22.19
CA LEU A 77 -18.01 8.58 23.49
C LEU A 77 -17.02 8.74 24.64
N ALA A 78 -15.82 8.17 24.51
CA ALA A 78 -14.78 8.26 25.53
C ALA A 78 -14.26 9.70 25.72
N GLU A 79 -14.00 10.43 24.64
CA GLU A 79 -13.56 11.83 24.68
C GLU A 79 -14.58 12.73 25.37
N ASN A 80 -15.88 12.55 25.10
CA ASN A 80 -16.93 13.34 25.74
C ASN A 80 -16.99 13.09 27.26
N ILE A 81 -16.77 11.85 27.72
CA ILE A 81 -16.74 11.52 29.15
C ILE A 81 -15.52 12.13 29.83
N VAL A 82 -14.34 12.05 29.19
CA VAL A 82 -13.11 12.65 29.73
C VAL A 82 -13.20 14.17 29.77
N ALA A 83 -13.76 14.81 28.74
CA ALA A 83 -13.95 16.25 28.68
C ALA A 83 -15.02 16.77 29.65
N HIS A 84 -16.09 16.00 29.87
CA HIS A 84 -17.25 16.39 30.66
C HIS A 84 -17.62 15.34 31.74
N PRO A 85 -16.77 15.12 32.75
CA PRO A 85 -16.96 14.02 33.72
C PRO A 85 -18.19 14.19 34.62
N ASN A 86 -18.74 15.40 34.74
CA ASN A 86 -19.91 15.69 35.59
C ASN A 86 -21.24 15.58 34.83
N GLU A 87 -21.22 15.39 33.50
CA GLU A 87 -22.43 15.38 32.68
C GLU A 87 -22.92 13.95 32.42
N ASP A 88 -23.99 13.55 33.11
CA ASP A 88 -24.53 12.18 33.02
C ASP A 88 -25.09 11.82 31.64
N LYS A 89 -25.38 12.81 30.79
CA LYS A 89 -25.82 12.58 29.41
C LYS A 89 -24.74 11.88 28.57
N PHE A 90 -23.45 12.14 28.83
CA PHE A 90 -22.35 11.55 28.07
C PHE A 90 -21.93 10.19 28.62
N LYS A 91 -22.28 9.90 29.87
CA LYS A 91 -22.01 8.61 30.51
C LYS A 91 -22.96 7.50 30.07
N LYS A 92 -24.00 7.79 29.29
CA LYS A 92 -24.98 6.78 28.88
C LYS A 92 -25.32 6.84 27.41
N PHE A 93 -25.51 5.68 26.79
CA PHE A 93 -26.04 5.59 25.43
C PHE A 93 -27.15 4.53 25.34
N LYS A 94 -28.10 4.77 24.42
CA LYS A 94 -29.18 3.83 24.13
C LYS A 94 -28.75 2.88 23.01
N PRO A 95 -28.81 1.55 23.19
CA PRO A 95 -28.54 0.59 22.11
C PRO A 95 -29.61 0.65 21.00
N THR A 96 -30.78 1.23 21.27
CA THR A 96 -31.87 1.39 20.29
C THR A 96 -31.68 2.57 19.33
N ASN A 97 -30.71 3.46 19.57
CA ASN A 97 -30.41 4.54 18.63
C ASN A 97 -29.88 3.94 17.32
N SER A 98 -30.45 4.30 16.18
CA SER A 98 -30.14 3.68 14.88
C SER A 98 -28.65 3.72 14.52
N LYS A 99 -27.96 4.84 14.80
CA LYS A 99 -26.53 4.97 14.56
C LYS A 99 -25.73 4.07 15.51
N ILE A 100 -26.04 4.12 16.81
CA ILE A 100 -25.38 3.28 17.83
C ILE A 100 -25.60 1.80 17.54
N LYS A 101 -26.80 1.40 17.13
CA LYS A 101 -27.12 0.01 16.80
C LYS A 101 -26.25 -0.49 15.67
N ARG A 102 -26.26 0.22 14.53
CA ARG A 102 -25.49 -0.14 13.33
C ARG A 102 -23.98 -0.18 13.59
N VAL A 103 -23.48 0.70 14.46
CA VAL A 103 -22.04 0.95 14.59
C VAL A 103 -21.42 0.31 15.84
N LEU A 104 -22.19 0.07 16.91
CA LEU A 104 -21.67 -0.48 18.18
C LEU A 104 -22.36 -1.76 18.66
N VAL A 105 -23.59 -2.04 18.22
CA VAL A 105 -24.34 -3.21 18.71
C VAL A 105 -24.27 -4.36 17.70
N ASP A 106 -24.51 -4.07 16.43
CA ASP A 106 -24.51 -5.06 15.36
C ASP A 106 -23.08 -5.54 14.99
N PRO A 107 -22.03 -4.68 14.98
CA PRO A 107 -20.67 -5.11 14.64
C PRO A 107 -20.02 -5.90 15.79
N LYS A 108 -19.40 -7.03 15.46
CA LYS A 108 -18.79 -7.94 16.44
C LYS A 108 -17.62 -7.27 17.18
N GLY A 109 -17.50 -7.51 18.48
CA GLY A 109 -16.39 -7.06 19.32
C GLY A 109 -16.48 -5.61 19.80
N THR A 110 -17.33 -4.79 19.18
CA THR A 110 -17.40 -3.34 19.48
C THR A 110 -18.08 -3.06 20.82
N LEU A 111 -19.13 -3.81 21.14
CA LEU A 111 -19.84 -3.69 22.41
C LEU A 111 -19.00 -4.22 23.56
N GLU A 112 -18.28 -5.32 23.34
CA GLU A 112 -17.33 -5.91 24.30
C GLU A 112 -16.20 -4.93 24.62
N TYR A 113 -15.71 -4.19 23.62
CA TYR A 113 -14.74 -3.11 23.82
C TYR A 113 -15.31 -1.99 24.70
N ALA A 114 -16.56 -1.55 24.46
CA ALA A 114 -17.22 -0.59 25.33
C ALA A 114 -17.37 -1.11 26.77
N VAL A 115 -17.73 -2.39 26.93
CA VAL A 115 -17.84 -3.03 28.24
C VAL A 115 -16.49 -3.09 28.95
N ALA A 116 -15.40 -3.37 28.22
CA ALA A 116 -14.03 -3.34 28.77
C ALA A 116 -13.60 -1.94 29.18
N MET A 117 -14.04 -0.89 28.47
CA MET A 117 -13.82 0.51 28.88
C MET A 117 -14.64 0.92 30.12
N GLY A 118 -15.61 0.11 30.57
CA GLY A 118 -16.37 0.37 31.79
C GLY A 118 -17.86 0.70 31.60
N PHE A 119 -18.39 0.53 30.38
CA PHE A 119 -19.84 0.58 30.17
C PHE A 119 -20.51 -0.70 30.70
N ARG A 120 -21.68 -0.55 31.33
CA ARG A 120 -22.48 -1.66 31.87
C ARG A 120 -23.93 -1.53 31.41
N PRO A 121 -24.60 -2.64 31.06
CA PRO A 121 -26.01 -2.60 30.71
C PRO A 121 -26.85 -2.36 31.97
N GLU A 122 -27.70 -1.34 31.94
CA GLU A 122 -28.64 -0.99 33.00
C GLU A 122 -30.01 -0.65 32.40
N VAL A 123 -31.09 -0.93 33.13
CA VAL A 123 -32.45 -0.58 32.71
C VAL A 123 -32.91 0.64 33.50
N VAL A 124 -33.18 1.73 32.80
CA VAL A 124 -33.69 2.99 33.39
C VAL A 124 -35.03 3.30 32.72
N ASP A 125 -36.09 3.45 33.52
CA ASP A 125 -37.46 3.71 33.03
C ASP A 125 -37.93 2.69 31.98
N PHE A 126 -37.69 1.39 32.24
CA PHE A 126 -38.00 0.28 31.33
C PHE A 126 -37.31 0.35 29.95
N GLN A 127 -36.25 1.15 29.81
CA GLN A 127 -35.43 1.21 28.60
C GLN A 127 -34.00 0.73 28.90
N PRO A 128 -33.40 -0.11 28.05
CA PRO A 128 -32.00 -0.53 28.21
C PRO A 128 -31.06 0.63 27.86
N TYR A 129 -30.05 0.86 28.69
CA TYR A 129 -28.94 1.78 28.48
C TYR A 129 -27.62 1.07 28.77
N TYR A 130 -26.55 1.57 28.15
CA TYR A 130 -25.20 1.29 28.60
C TYR A 130 -24.72 2.51 29.38
N ILE A 131 -24.42 2.34 30.67
CA ILE A 131 -24.01 3.40 31.59
C ILE A 131 -22.55 3.18 31.97
N PHE A 132 -21.75 4.24 31.85
CA PHE A 132 -20.34 4.25 32.22
C PHE A 132 -20.18 4.38 33.73
N ASN A 133 -19.39 3.48 34.30
CA ASN A 133 -19.03 3.53 35.71
C ASN A 133 -17.72 4.31 35.90
N GLY A 134 -17.77 5.42 36.63
CA GLY A 134 -16.63 6.29 36.92
C GLY A 134 -15.45 5.62 37.63
N ARG A 135 -15.61 4.41 38.17
CA ARG A 135 -14.48 3.61 38.69
C ARG A 135 -13.50 3.16 37.59
N HIS A 136 -13.95 3.11 36.34
CA HIS A 136 -13.19 2.64 35.19
C HIS A 136 -12.59 3.78 34.34
N VAL A 137 -12.42 4.99 34.90
CA VAL A 137 -11.82 6.12 34.15
C VAL A 137 -10.42 5.79 33.64
N ARG A 138 -9.60 5.08 34.44
CA ARG A 138 -8.26 4.66 34.01
C ARG A 138 -8.32 3.70 32.82
N ASP A 139 -9.27 2.75 32.83
CA ASP A 139 -9.48 1.81 31.73
C ASP A 139 -9.98 2.52 30.47
N LEU A 140 -10.86 3.51 30.63
CA LEU A 140 -11.37 4.37 29.55
C LEU A 140 -10.24 5.16 28.88
N GLU A 141 -9.34 5.78 29.65
CA GLU A 141 -8.20 6.54 29.14
C GLU A 141 -7.22 5.65 28.37
N ILE A 142 -6.94 4.44 28.89
CA ILE A 142 -6.11 3.45 28.20
C ILE A 142 -6.77 3.01 26.90
N GLY A 143 -8.07 2.67 26.95
CA GLY A 143 -8.84 2.26 25.77
C GLY A 143 -8.89 3.36 24.70
N LEU A 144 -9.06 4.62 25.11
CA LEU A 144 -9.04 5.78 24.22
C LEU A 144 -7.66 5.94 23.55
N ALA A 145 -6.57 5.86 24.32
CA ALA A 145 -5.21 5.96 23.78
C ALA A 145 -4.90 4.85 22.76
N ILE A 146 -5.38 3.62 22.99
CA ILE A 146 -5.22 2.51 22.05
C ILE A 146 -6.08 2.71 20.78
N ILE A 147 -7.29 3.27 20.90
CA ILE A 147 -8.09 3.65 19.73
C ILE A 147 -7.36 4.69 18.87
N HIS A 148 -6.75 5.71 19.48
CA HIS A 148 -5.96 6.70 18.75
C HIS A 148 -4.81 6.05 17.97
N GLU A 149 -4.00 5.22 18.63
CA GLU A 149 -2.88 4.50 18.00
C GLU A 149 -3.36 3.65 16.81
N THR A 150 -4.50 2.97 16.97
CA THR A 150 -5.07 2.11 15.94
C THR A 150 -5.61 2.92 14.76
N LEU A 151 -6.36 4.00 15.02
CA LEU A 151 -6.92 4.84 13.96
C LEU A 151 -5.80 5.50 13.14
N GLU A 152 -4.75 6.00 13.78
CA GLU A 152 -3.58 6.55 13.08
C GLU A 152 -2.95 5.51 12.15
N ARG A 153 -2.77 4.27 12.64
CA ARG A 153 -2.22 3.16 11.85
C ARG A 153 -3.13 2.78 10.67
N GLU A 154 -4.43 2.68 10.91
CA GLU A 154 -5.41 2.26 9.91
C GLU A 154 -5.63 3.32 8.83
N LEU A 155 -5.63 4.61 9.19
CA LEU A 155 -5.74 5.71 8.22
C LEU A 155 -4.54 5.73 7.27
N VAL A 156 -3.32 5.58 7.78
CA VAL A 156 -2.12 5.51 6.94
C VAL A 156 -2.15 4.30 6.00
N LYS A 157 -2.60 3.14 6.49
CA LYS A 157 -2.73 1.94 5.66
C LYS A 157 -3.83 2.11 4.60
N ASN A 158 -4.96 2.73 4.95
CA ASN A 158 -6.04 2.99 4.01
C ASN A 158 -5.60 3.94 2.89
N GLU A 159 -4.88 5.02 3.23
CA GLU A 159 -4.36 5.96 2.23
C GLU A 159 -3.41 5.27 1.23
N ARG A 160 -2.55 4.36 1.71
CA ARG A 160 -1.63 3.58 0.87
C ARG A 160 -2.38 2.64 -0.08
N GLU A 161 -3.39 1.93 0.42
CA GLU A 161 -4.21 1.02 -0.39
C GLU A 161 -5.01 1.79 -1.45
N GLU A 162 -5.63 2.92 -1.07
CA GLU A 162 -6.34 3.80 -2.01
C GLU A 162 -5.40 4.41 -3.07
N ARG A 163 -4.16 4.72 -2.70
CA ARG A 163 -3.15 5.18 -3.67
C ARG A 163 -2.76 4.06 -4.62
N ALA A 164 -2.46 2.87 -4.12
CA ALA A 164 -2.11 1.71 -4.94
C ALA A 164 -3.25 1.32 -5.89
N LYS A 165 -4.50 1.38 -5.43
CA LYS A 165 -5.68 1.10 -6.27
C LYS A 165 -5.85 2.12 -7.39
N ARG A 166 -5.63 3.41 -7.11
CA ARG A 166 -5.66 4.46 -8.14
C ARG A 166 -4.55 4.29 -9.17
N GLU A 167 -3.32 4.08 -8.72
CA GLU A 167 -2.17 3.84 -9.60
C GLU A 167 -2.36 2.59 -10.48
N ALA A 168 -2.93 1.51 -9.93
CA ALA A 168 -3.25 0.31 -10.70
C ALA A 168 -4.32 0.58 -11.78
N LYS A 169 -5.36 1.33 -11.43
CA LYS A 169 -6.42 1.71 -12.38
C LYS A 169 -5.88 2.61 -13.49
N GLU A 170 -5.07 3.60 -13.15
CA GLU A 170 -4.41 4.50 -14.12
C GLU A 170 -3.44 3.74 -15.02
N ALA A 171 -2.68 2.78 -14.48
CA ALA A 171 -1.81 1.92 -15.26
C ALA A 171 -2.59 1.05 -16.26
N GLU A 172 -3.74 0.51 -15.84
CA GLU A 172 -4.63 -0.27 -16.72
C GLU A 172 -5.21 0.59 -17.85
N GLU A 173 -5.69 1.79 -17.53
CA GLU A 173 -6.21 2.74 -18.53
C GLU A 173 -5.12 3.17 -19.52
N ASN A 174 -3.92 3.49 -19.02
CA ASN A 174 -2.77 3.83 -19.86
C ASN A 174 -2.35 2.66 -20.78
N ALA A 175 -2.40 1.43 -20.27
CA ALA A 175 -2.11 0.23 -21.07
C ALA A 175 -3.14 0.04 -22.20
N LYS A 176 -4.44 0.21 -21.88
CA LYS A 176 -5.53 0.15 -22.87
C LYS A 176 -5.35 1.21 -23.94
N ASP A 177 -5.01 2.44 -23.58
CA ASP A 177 -4.84 3.53 -24.54
C ASP A 177 -3.59 3.38 -25.40
N LYS A 178 -2.50 2.85 -24.83
CA LYS A 178 -1.30 2.49 -25.60
C LYS A 178 -1.62 1.41 -26.64
N LEU A 179 -2.38 0.38 -26.27
CA LEU A 179 -2.79 -0.67 -27.19
C LEU A 179 -3.68 -0.12 -28.33
N LYS A 180 -4.65 0.75 -28.00
CA LYS A 180 -5.49 1.42 -29.01
C LYS A 180 -4.66 2.25 -29.99
N ARG A 181 -3.68 3.01 -29.49
CA ARG A 181 -2.79 3.82 -30.35
C ARG A 181 -1.96 2.94 -31.27
N GLN A 182 -1.37 1.86 -30.73
CA GLN A 182 -0.63 0.89 -31.53
C GLN A 182 -1.49 0.26 -32.63
N TYR A 183 -2.74 -0.07 -32.34
CA TYR A 183 -3.67 -0.61 -33.33
C TYR A 183 -3.99 0.40 -34.45
N ILE A 184 -4.22 1.68 -34.10
CA ILE A 184 -4.48 2.74 -35.08
C ILE A 184 -3.24 2.98 -35.96
N ASP A 185 -2.06 3.02 -35.34
CA ASP A 185 -0.80 3.24 -36.05
C ASP A 185 -0.47 2.06 -36.97
N ASP A 186 -0.70 0.81 -36.54
CA ASP A 186 -0.50 -0.37 -37.38
C ASP A 186 -1.44 -0.36 -38.59
N ARG A 187 -2.72 -0.04 -38.37
CA ARG A 187 -3.71 0.09 -39.45
C ARG A 187 -3.34 1.18 -40.44
N ARG A 188 -2.88 2.34 -39.96
CA ARG A 188 -2.37 3.44 -40.82
C ARG A 188 -1.12 3.02 -41.58
N SER A 189 -0.19 2.33 -40.92
CA SER A 189 1.06 1.87 -41.54
C SER A 189 0.80 0.83 -42.65
N THR A 190 -0.20 -0.03 -42.44
CA THR A 190 -0.64 -1.04 -43.41
C THR A 190 -1.33 -0.38 -44.60
N ALA A 191 -2.19 0.61 -44.37
CA ALA A 191 -2.81 1.40 -45.43
C ALA A 191 -1.77 2.11 -46.31
N LEU A 192 -0.81 2.82 -45.69
CA LEU A 192 0.28 3.50 -46.41
C LEU A 192 1.18 2.53 -47.18
N ARG A 193 1.44 1.33 -46.63
CA ARG A 193 2.21 0.28 -47.34
C ARG A 193 1.43 -0.23 -48.56
N SER A 194 0.13 -0.48 -48.41
CA SER A 194 -0.73 -0.92 -49.50
C SER A 194 -0.84 0.12 -50.62
N GLU A 195 -0.90 1.41 -50.29
CA GLU A 195 -0.91 2.51 -51.27
C GLU A 195 0.39 2.53 -52.08
N ARG A 196 1.55 2.48 -51.42
CA ARG A 196 2.85 2.43 -52.10
C ARG A 196 3.01 1.21 -52.98
N GLU A 197 2.57 0.03 -52.53
CA GLU A 197 2.64 -1.20 -53.33
C GLU A 197 1.76 -1.10 -54.57
N ARG A 198 0.57 -0.50 -54.44
CA ARG A 198 -0.34 -0.24 -55.56
C ARG A 198 0.30 0.71 -56.58
N GLU A 199 0.83 1.84 -56.14
CA GLU A 199 1.52 2.80 -57.01
C GLU A 199 2.71 2.16 -57.74
N LEU A 200 3.53 1.37 -57.03
CA LEU A 200 4.65 0.64 -57.62
C LEU A 200 4.18 -0.40 -58.65
N ARG A 201 3.08 -1.12 -58.38
CA ARG A 201 2.50 -2.09 -59.30
C ARG A 201 1.96 -1.40 -60.56
N GLU A 202 1.24 -0.29 -60.41
CA GLU A 202 0.73 0.52 -61.51
C GLU A 202 1.88 1.09 -62.36
N ALA A 203 2.92 1.67 -61.74
CA ALA A 203 4.11 2.15 -62.43
C ALA A 203 4.84 1.03 -63.19
N ARG A 204 4.97 -0.16 -62.60
CA ARG A 204 5.58 -1.33 -63.25
C ARG A 204 4.73 -1.84 -64.42
N ALA A 205 3.41 -1.83 -64.30
CA ALA A 205 2.51 -2.19 -65.39
C ALA A 205 2.63 -1.21 -66.57
N VAL A 206 2.69 0.10 -66.30
CA VAL A 206 2.92 1.13 -67.32
C VAL A 206 4.29 0.97 -67.98
N ALA A 207 5.35 0.70 -67.21
CA ALA A 207 6.68 0.45 -67.74
C ALA A 207 6.74 -0.81 -68.61
N ALA A 208 6.06 -1.89 -68.18
CA ALA A 208 5.95 -3.13 -68.96
C ALA A 208 5.17 -2.92 -70.27
N ALA A 209 4.05 -2.18 -70.23
CA ALA A 209 3.28 -1.83 -71.41
C ALA A 209 4.09 -0.98 -72.40
N ARG A 210 4.84 0.02 -71.91
CA ARG A 210 5.76 0.82 -72.75
C ARG A 210 6.84 -0.03 -73.41
N ARG A 211 7.41 -1.00 -72.67
CA ARG A 211 8.41 -1.93 -73.19
C ARG A 211 7.84 -2.87 -74.25
N ALA A 212 6.59 -3.31 -74.11
CA ALA A 212 5.91 -4.16 -75.10
C ALA A 212 5.58 -3.41 -76.40
N SER A 213 5.37 -2.09 -76.34
CA SER A 213 5.15 -1.24 -77.53
C SER A 213 6.42 -0.75 -78.23
N GLN A 214 7.61 -0.99 -77.66
CA GLN A 214 8.87 -0.70 -78.35
C GLN A 214 9.19 -1.84 -79.33
N PRO A 215 9.47 -1.53 -80.61
CA PRO A 215 9.90 -2.54 -81.57
C PRO A 215 11.24 -3.15 -81.12
N PRO A 216 11.47 -4.45 -81.37
CA PRO A 216 12.70 -5.15 -80.99
C PRO A 216 13.84 -4.73 -81.92
N ASP A 217 14.34 -3.51 -81.78
CA ASP A 217 15.53 -3.06 -82.51
C ASP A 217 16.79 -3.23 -81.66
N ALA A 218 17.74 -3.97 -82.24
CA ALA A 218 19.15 -4.12 -81.91
C ALA A 218 19.51 -4.74 -80.54
N GLN A 219 19.94 -6.01 -80.59
CA GLN A 219 20.81 -6.63 -79.59
C GLN A 219 22.03 -5.72 -79.32
N PRO A 220 22.27 -5.27 -78.07
CA PRO A 220 23.57 -4.71 -77.72
C PRO A 220 24.63 -5.83 -77.71
N PRO A 221 25.86 -5.55 -78.19
CA PRO A 221 26.94 -6.52 -78.27
C PRO A 221 27.30 -7.03 -76.86
N GLN A 222 27.41 -8.36 -76.75
CA GLN A 222 27.92 -9.05 -75.57
C GLN A 222 29.38 -8.60 -75.31
N PRO A 223 29.68 -7.98 -74.16
CA PRO A 223 31.06 -7.84 -73.74
C PRO A 223 31.56 -9.19 -73.23
N ASN A 224 32.33 -9.86 -74.08
CA ASN A 224 33.23 -10.94 -73.71
C ASN A 224 34.20 -10.47 -72.62
N SER A 225 34.62 -11.44 -71.79
CA SER A 225 35.85 -11.50 -70.97
C SER A 225 35.66 -11.19 -69.47
N PRO A 226 36.60 -11.63 -68.61
CA PRO A 226 36.62 -12.98 -68.05
C PRO A 226 36.65 -12.97 -66.51
N LEU A 227 36.50 -14.15 -65.93
CA LEU A 227 36.77 -14.47 -64.53
C LEU A 227 38.00 -13.74 -63.97
N PRO A 228 37.93 -13.33 -62.69
CA PRO A 228 38.96 -13.86 -61.78
C PRO A 228 38.30 -14.67 -60.68
N ALA A 229 38.82 -15.89 -60.56
CA ALA A 229 38.80 -16.65 -59.33
C ALA A 229 39.32 -15.77 -58.18
N ALA A 230 38.64 -15.77 -57.05
CA ALA A 230 39.24 -16.11 -55.76
C ALA A 230 38.23 -15.96 -54.60
N HIS A 231 38.40 -16.85 -53.63
CA HIS A 231 37.90 -16.79 -52.26
C HIS A 231 36.45 -17.24 -52.01
N ARG A 232 36.32 -18.56 -52.16
CA ARG A 232 35.54 -19.43 -51.28
C ARG A 232 35.94 -19.21 -49.81
N ALA A 233 35.39 -18.19 -49.16
CA ALA A 233 35.42 -18.06 -47.71
C ALA A 233 34.18 -18.78 -47.15
N ARG A 234 34.43 -19.95 -46.53
CA ARG A 234 33.49 -20.64 -45.66
C ARG A 234 33.06 -19.68 -44.55
N ARG A 235 31.91 -19.01 -44.69
CA ARG A 235 31.30 -18.29 -43.59
C ARG A 235 30.52 -19.31 -42.77
N SER A 236 31.24 -19.82 -41.77
CA SER A 236 30.69 -20.49 -40.59
C SER A 236 29.35 -19.87 -40.20
N THR A 237 28.33 -20.69 -40.11
CA THR A 237 27.13 -20.48 -39.31
C THR A 237 27.56 -20.40 -37.85
N ARG A 238 28.16 -19.27 -37.47
CA ARG A 238 28.31 -18.89 -36.07
C ARG A 238 26.95 -18.33 -35.68
N THR A 239 26.12 -19.20 -35.11
CA THR A 239 25.11 -18.81 -34.13
C THR A 239 25.78 -17.80 -33.19
N GLN A 240 25.53 -16.51 -33.40
CA GLN A 240 25.74 -15.55 -32.34
C GLN A 240 24.74 -15.93 -31.25
N PRO A 241 25.18 -16.25 -30.03
CA PRO A 241 24.26 -16.18 -28.91
C PRO A 241 23.76 -14.74 -28.88
N MET A 242 22.46 -14.57 -29.07
CA MET A 242 21.80 -13.30 -28.80
C MET A 242 22.06 -13.02 -27.32
N SER A 243 23.06 -12.18 -27.04
CA SER A 243 23.27 -11.57 -25.73
C SER A 243 22.11 -10.60 -25.52
N GLY A 244 20.93 -11.16 -25.26
CA GLY A 244 19.75 -10.42 -24.88
C GLY A 244 19.97 -9.90 -23.48
N THR A 245 20.37 -8.64 -23.35
CA THR A 245 20.22 -7.92 -22.10
C THR A 245 18.73 -7.76 -21.84
N GLY A 246 18.17 -8.72 -21.10
CA GLY A 246 16.78 -8.74 -20.68
C GLY A 246 16.50 -7.53 -19.80
N ARG A 247 15.96 -6.47 -20.40
CA ARG A 247 15.42 -5.32 -19.67
C ARG A 247 14.01 -5.68 -19.24
N THR A 248 13.78 -5.85 -17.94
CA THR A 248 12.43 -6.09 -17.42
C THR A 248 11.57 -4.83 -17.61
N LEU A 249 10.24 -4.99 -17.62
CA LEU A 249 9.28 -3.89 -17.83
C LEU A 249 9.38 -2.77 -16.77
N ASP A 250 10.04 -3.07 -15.66
CA ASP A 250 10.36 -2.23 -14.50
C ASP A 250 11.73 -1.54 -14.60
N GLY A 251 12.46 -1.71 -15.70
CA GLY A 251 13.65 -0.91 -16.04
C GLY A 251 14.95 -1.33 -15.36
N ARG A 252 14.96 -2.45 -14.62
CA ARG A 252 16.19 -3.00 -14.01
C ARG A 252 16.99 -3.80 -15.04
N VAL A 253 18.30 -3.60 -15.05
CA VAL A 253 19.26 -4.33 -15.87
C VAL A 253 19.82 -5.45 -15.02
N VAL A 254 19.43 -6.69 -15.30
CA VAL A 254 20.02 -7.88 -14.68
C VAL A 254 21.32 -8.17 -15.45
N THR A 255 22.46 -7.97 -14.80
CA THR A 255 23.76 -8.40 -15.31
C THR A 255 23.99 -9.83 -14.86
N ASP A 256 24.24 -10.74 -15.81
CA ASP A 256 24.56 -12.14 -15.56
C ASP A 256 25.82 -12.21 -14.67
N VAL A 257 25.60 -12.57 -13.40
CA VAL A 257 26.66 -12.95 -12.46
C VAL A 257 26.75 -14.47 -12.53
N ASP A 258 27.94 -14.96 -12.88
CA ASP A 258 28.33 -16.36 -12.80
C ASP A 258 28.20 -16.86 -11.36
N ASP A 259 27.06 -17.45 -11.01
CA ASP A 259 26.88 -18.25 -9.80
C ASP A 259 26.49 -19.68 -10.18
N ALA A 260 27.55 -20.47 -10.36
CA ALA A 260 27.49 -21.91 -10.43
C ALA A 260 27.38 -22.45 -9.00
N ASP A 261 26.17 -22.51 -8.45
CA ASP A 261 25.86 -23.34 -7.28
C ASP A 261 24.44 -23.90 -7.41
N GLY A 262 24.34 -25.23 -7.42
CA GLY A 262 23.13 -25.97 -7.73
C GLY A 262 22.06 -25.84 -6.64
N GLU A 263 21.06 -25.00 -6.90
CA GLU A 263 19.83 -24.98 -6.11
C GLU A 263 18.79 -25.86 -6.81
N THR A 264 18.74 -27.11 -6.35
CA THR A 264 17.74 -28.09 -6.76
C THR A 264 16.36 -27.56 -6.33
N PRO A 265 15.40 -27.33 -7.24
CA PRO A 265 14.11 -26.82 -6.84
C PRO A 265 13.41 -27.83 -5.91
N PRO A 266 12.77 -27.37 -4.82
CA PRO A 266 12.06 -28.25 -3.91
C PRO A 266 10.93 -28.99 -4.65
N PRO A 267 10.64 -30.25 -4.26
CA PRO A 267 9.61 -31.05 -4.91
C PRO A 267 8.25 -30.39 -4.71
N TYR A 268 7.52 -30.17 -5.81
CA TYR A 268 6.13 -29.75 -5.80
C TYR A 268 5.29 -30.81 -5.07
N HIS A 269 4.77 -30.46 -3.90
CA HIS A 269 3.61 -31.16 -3.34
C HIS A 269 2.36 -30.67 -4.10
N PRO A 270 1.62 -31.55 -4.79
CA PRO A 270 0.31 -31.17 -5.31
C PRO A 270 -0.59 -30.78 -4.15
N ARG A 271 -1.18 -29.59 -4.26
CA ARG A 271 -2.11 -29.04 -3.29
C ARG A 271 -3.46 -29.71 -3.55
N ASP A 272 -3.77 -30.77 -2.80
CA ASP A 272 -5.10 -31.36 -2.77
C ASP A 272 -6.09 -30.28 -2.28
N GLY A 273 -6.90 -29.71 -3.19
CA GLY A 273 -7.89 -28.72 -2.75
C GLY A 273 -8.65 -27.90 -3.80
N ASP A 274 -8.34 -27.95 -5.10
CA ASP A 274 -9.19 -27.29 -6.10
C ASP A 274 -10.41 -28.17 -6.43
N ALA A 275 -11.37 -28.16 -5.51
CA ALA A 275 -12.75 -28.50 -5.82
C ALA A 275 -13.31 -27.39 -6.71
N VAL A 276 -13.44 -27.71 -7.99
CA VAL A 276 -14.12 -26.89 -9.00
C VAL A 276 -15.57 -26.73 -8.57
N GLU A 277 -15.91 -25.56 -8.04
CA GLU A 277 -17.30 -25.15 -7.83
C GLU A 277 -17.86 -24.74 -9.19
N VAL A 278 -18.65 -25.65 -9.77
CA VAL A 278 -19.38 -25.45 -11.02
C VAL A 278 -20.48 -24.42 -10.75
N GLY A 279 -20.20 -23.17 -11.12
CA GLY A 279 -21.19 -22.09 -11.15
C GLY A 279 -22.26 -22.40 -12.20
N ASN A 280 -23.47 -22.63 -11.72
CA ASN A 280 -24.68 -22.84 -12.49
C ASN A 280 -25.19 -21.46 -12.97
N ASP A 281 -24.95 -21.14 -14.24
CA ASP A 281 -25.60 -20.01 -14.92
C ASP A 281 -27.07 -20.39 -15.14
N SER A 282 -27.98 -19.71 -14.44
CA SER A 282 -29.40 -19.66 -14.80
C SER A 282 -29.74 -18.24 -15.19
N GLU A 283 -29.76 -18.03 -16.51
CA GLU A 283 -30.54 -17.00 -17.19
C GLU A 283 -32.01 -17.15 -16.78
N GLU A 284 -32.60 -16.11 -16.19
CA GLU A 284 -34.05 -15.90 -16.23
C GLU A 284 -34.29 -14.54 -16.87
N ASP A 285 -34.69 -14.61 -18.14
CA ASP A 285 -35.49 -13.61 -18.84
C ASP A 285 -36.85 -13.47 -18.14
N GLU A 286 -37.25 -12.25 -17.77
CA GLU A 286 -38.61 -11.70 -17.90
C GLU A 286 -38.67 -10.19 -17.58
#